data_AF-A0A8J6P8L2-F1
#
_entry.id   AF-A0A8J6P8L2-F1
#
_cell.length_a   1.000
_cell.length_b   1.000
_cell.length_c   1.000
_cell.angle_alpha   90.00
_cell.angle_beta   90.00
_cell.angle_gamma   90.00
#
_symmetry.space_group_name_H-M   'P 1'
#
loop_
_entity.id
_entity.type
_entity.pdbx_description
1 polymer ?
#
loop_
_entity_poly.entity_id
_entity_poly.type
_entity_poly.pdbx_seq_one_letter_code
_entity_poly.pdbx_strand_id
1 'polypeptide(L)'
;MRRIIGHRWSDVWARKAPGWTTPGRKRRTIVGRPVRSGWRPRAVVRSTAPALVPLLVLGGVAAGVGTATVPNGINAVVSADTVYTISGRGNGHGRGMGQWGAFGYAKQGWSAERILGHYYGDAAIGSHPDTKVTVRLMGRDDKPLDVFSDAGLTVAGRTIEAGQAARLIPTPGGGANVTVSDRCGGNVLWEQATDNPWADPVDMGRDRPPNEFLKLCDGAAPYRGSLGVALEGAAMRTVNSVDVDDYLLGVVPREMQPNWADQGGAEALRAQAIAARSYALAEKRYDYAQTCDTQSCQVYGGAAVEDPRTTDAVRSTSGAVLLRDGEVVRAEYSASTGGATVAGDFPGVVDTGDSAAPDQGWAKSMTAAEIGQAFGVGELRSIAVTSRDPAGRVTGMRVEGDAGTVDVSGQDARSKLGLSSDWFDITEGPGAAVPAAPGAPVPDAPVPAAPVPDPGTPTEPGASPTLVPSAPSGAAAIDDKYRELGGLSSTIGAPVGPAVELPEGLGMFRVYTSGVILWTPDFGAQELDLSSLAKLMPDAGR
;
A
#
# COMPACT_ATOMS: atom_id res chain seq x y z
N MET A 1 -14.94 -27.18 30.51
CA MET A 1 -15.34 -26.73 29.16
C MET A 1 -14.35 -25.65 28.71
N ARG A 2 -13.40 -26.03 27.85
CA ARG A 2 -12.46 -25.13 27.16
C ARG A 2 -12.62 -25.46 25.67
N ARG A 3 -12.82 -24.46 24.81
CA ARG A 3 -12.44 -24.41 23.38
C ARG A 3 -12.82 -23.02 22.84
N ILE A 4 -11.82 -22.20 22.48
CA ILE A 4 -11.34 -21.86 21.12
C ILE A 4 -11.91 -20.49 20.69
N ILE A 5 -11.03 -19.53 20.43
CA ILE A 5 -10.82 -18.87 19.11
C ILE A 5 -9.49 -18.11 19.23
N GLY A 6 -8.49 -18.58 18.49
CA GLY A 6 -7.32 -17.82 18.09
C GLY A 6 -7.28 -17.90 16.57
N HIS A 7 -7.40 -16.75 15.89
CA HIS A 7 -7.26 -16.68 14.44
C HIS A 7 -5.84 -16.23 14.08
N ARG A 8 -5.10 -17.15 13.46
CA ARG A 8 -3.80 -16.94 12.82
C ARG A 8 -4.01 -16.20 11.48
N TRP A 9 -3.23 -15.15 11.26
CA TRP A 9 -3.15 -14.39 10.01
C TRP A 9 -2.26 -15.12 8.97
N SER A 10 -2.72 -16.23 8.40
CA SER A 10 -2.00 -16.92 7.31
C SER A 10 -2.84 -17.19 6.05
N ASP A 11 -4.15 -16.96 6.06
CA ASP A 11 -5.04 -17.60 5.06
C ASP A 11 -5.70 -16.65 4.04
N VAL A 12 -5.10 -15.49 3.75
CA VAL A 12 -5.62 -14.59 2.68
C VAL A 12 -4.82 -14.69 1.36
N TRP A 13 -3.72 -15.45 1.33
CA TRP A 13 -2.80 -15.51 0.18
C TRP A 13 -2.90 -16.81 -0.62
N ALA A 14 -4.07 -17.10 -1.23
CA ALA A 14 -4.15 -18.02 -2.36
C ALA A 14 -5.56 -18.01 -2.99
N ARG A 15 -5.78 -17.19 -4.01
CA ARG A 15 -6.83 -17.48 -5.01
C ARG A 15 -6.25 -17.35 -6.42
N LYS A 16 -6.27 -18.48 -7.13
CA LYS A 16 -5.80 -18.67 -8.50
C LYS A 16 -6.64 -17.85 -9.49
N ALA A 17 -5.98 -17.13 -10.39
CA ALA A 17 -6.59 -16.60 -11.61
C ALA A 17 -6.63 -17.71 -12.70
N PRO A 18 -7.72 -17.84 -13.49
CA PRO A 18 -7.75 -18.74 -14.63
C PRO A 18 -7.04 -18.15 -15.87
N GLY A 19 -6.45 -19.06 -16.65
CA GLY A 19 -5.42 -18.79 -17.65
C GLY A 19 -5.87 -18.04 -18.90
N TRP A 20 -4.92 -17.27 -19.44
CA TRP A 20 -4.99 -16.62 -20.74
C TRP A 20 -4.53 -17.56 -21.86
N THR A 21 -5.39 -17.78 -22.85
CA THR A 21 -5.06 -18.43 -24.12
C THR A 21 -4.77 -17.39 -25.19
N THR A 22 -3.57 -17.41 -25.77
CA THR A 22 -3.15 -16.52 -26.87
C THR A 22 -3.83 -16.91 -28.20
N PRO A 23 -4.43 -15.99 -28.97
CA PRO A 23 -5.04 -16.32 -30.27
C PRO A 23 -4.03 -16.34 -31.41
N GLY A 24 -4.18 -17.37 -32.27
CA GLY A 24 -3.40 -17.58 -33.48
C GLY A 24 -3.59 -16.52 -34.56
N ARG A 25 -2.46 -16.16 -35.18
CA ARG A 25 -2.32 -15.20 -36.26
C ARG A 25 -2.83 -15.79 -37.59
N LYS A 26 -4.03 -15.40 -38.05
CA LYS A 26 -4.53 -15.73 -39.41
C LYS A 26 -4.05 -14.70 -40.42
N ARG A 27 -3.22 -15.13 -41.38
CA ARG A 27 -2.79 -14.35 -42.56
C ARG A 27 -3.92 -14.33 -43.60
N ARG A 28 -4.20 -13.14 -44.13
CA ARG A 28 -5.10 -12.90 -45.28
C ARG A 28 -4.48 -13.45 -46.57
N THR A 29 -5.28 -14.21 -47.32
CA THR A 29 -4.98 -14.67 -48.68
C THR A 29 -5.53 -13.65 -49.68
N ILE A 30 -4.67 -13.11 -50.54
CA ILE A 30 -5.07 -12.37 -51.74
C ILE A 30 -4.62 -13.20 -52.96
N VAL A 31 -5.55 -13.43 -53.87
CA VAL A 31 -5.38 -14.18 -55.12
C VAL A 31 -5.03 -13.21 -56.25
N GLY A 32 -3.99 -13.54 -57.03
CA GLY A 32 -3.64 -12.86 -58.28
C GLY A 32 -2.54 -13.61 -59.03
N ARG A 33 -2.91 -14.26 -60.15
CA ARG A 33 -2.06 -14.95 -61.15
C ARG A 33 -1.53 -13.95 -62.20
N PRO A 34 -0.70 -14.35 -63.19
CA PRO A 34 0.54 -15.14 -63.20
C PRO A 34 1.68 -14.42 -64.00
N VAL A 35 2.87 -15.02 -64.16
CA VAL A 35 3.65 -15.16 -65.43
C VAL A 35 5.05 -15.76 -65.17
N ARG A 36 5.42 -16.67 -66.10
CA ARG A 36 6.68 -17.36 -66.51
C ARG A 36 8.01 -16.70 -66.05
N SER A 37 9.15 -17.39 -65.90
CA SER A 37 9.77 -18.51 -66.64
C SER A 37 10.85 -19.20 -65.77
N GLY A 38 11.08 -20.52 -65.91
CA GLY A 38 12.33 -21.11 -66.47
C GLY A 38 13.49 -21.12 -65.44
N TRP A 39 13.99 -22.24 -64.91
CA TRP A 39 14.60 -23.38 -65.61
C TRP A 39 14.75 -24.56 -64.63
N ARG A 40 14.69 -25.78 -65.17
CA ARG A 40 14.85 -27.11 -64.54
C ARG A 40 16.29 -27.64 -64.81
N PRO A 41 16.64 -28.91 -64.52
CA PRO A 41 16.68 -29.65 -63.24
C PRO A 41 17.97 -30.53 -63.15
N ARG A 42 18.05 -31.41 -62.12
CA ARG A 42 18.44 -32.85 -62.19
C ARG A 42 18.61 -33.37 -60.75
N ALA A 43 18.31 -34.59 -60.35
CA ALA A 43 17.50 -35.73 -60.82
C ALA A 43 17.44 -36.70 -59.61
N VAL A 44 16.26 -37.23 -59.21
CA VAL A 44 15.78 -38.65 -59.35
C VAL A 44 16.70 -39.67 -58.61
N VAL A 45 16.28 -40.62 -57.75
CA VAL A 45 15.27 -41.71 -57.80
C VAL A 45 15.08 -42.23 -56.34
N ARG A 46 13.85 -42.38 -55.79
CA ARG A 46 13.10 -43.62 -55.43
C ARG A 46 13.97 -44.81 -54.91
N SER A 47 13.59 -45.64 -53.94
CA SER A 47 12.28 -46.29 -53.72
C SER A 47 12.25 -47.05 -52.39
N THR A 48 11.07 -47.02 -51.74
CA THR A 48 10.28 -48.08 -51.05
C THR A 48 10.94 -49.23 -50.27
N ALA A 49 10.35 -49.43 -49.08
CA ALA A 49 10.47 -50.50 -48.08
C ALA A 49 10.21 -51.94 -48.60
N PRO A 50 10.45 -53.02 -47.82
CA PRO A 50 9.55 -53.41 -46.73
C PRO A 50 10.22 -54.01 -45.46
N ALA A 51 9.39 -54.21 -44.42
CA ALA A 51 9.69 -54.91 -43.17
C ALA A 51 9.59 -56.44 -43.30
N LEU A 52 10.21 -57.20 -42.37
CA LEU A 52 9.61 -58.29 -41.55
C LEU A 52 10.65 -59.18 -40.81
N VAL A 53 10.66 -59.06 -39.46
CA VAL A 53 10.79 -60.07 -38.35
C VAL A 53 12.03 -61.03 -38.24
N PRO A 54 12.22 -61.78 -37.12
CA PRO A 54 13.22 -61.53 -36.09
C PRO A 54 14.30 -62.63 -35.98
N LEU A 55 15.46 -62.33 -35.40
CA LEU A 55 16.39 -63.38 -34.96
C LEU A 55 17.01 -63.05 -33.61
N LEU A 56 16.54 -63.79 -32.61
CA LEU A 56 17.19 -64.01 -31.32
C LEU A 56 18.46 -64.83 -31.59
N VAL A 57 19.63 -64.22 -31.39
CA VAL A 57 20.89 -64.94 -31.24
C VAL A 57 21.52 -64.50 -29.93
N LEU A 58 21.50 -65.41 -28.97
CA LEU A 58 22.40 -65.43 -27.82
C LEU A 58 23.84 -65.50 -28.33
N GLY A 59 24.65 -64.50 -28.02
CA GLY A 59 26.08 -64.48 -28.32
C GLY A 59 26.76 -63.38 -27.51
N GLY A 60 27.64 -63.79 -26.60
CA GLY A 60 28.18 -62.96 -25.52
C GLY A 60 28.81 -61.64 -25.96
N VAL A 61 28.50 -60.59 -25.20
CA VAL A 61 29.21 -59.32 -25.28
C VAL A 61 30.46 -59.42 -24.42
N ALA A 62 31.60 -59.56 -25.09
CA ALA A 62 32.90 -59.28 -24.51
C ALA A 62 32.96 -57.81 -24.08
N ALA A 63 33.53 -57.60 -22.89
CA ALA A 63 33.77 -56.30 -22.29
C ALA A 63 34.56 -55.38 -23.22
N GLY A 64 33.88 -54.42 -23.83
CA GLY A 64 34.46 -53.18 -24.32
C GLY A 64 34.17 -52.11 -23.30
N VAL A 65 35.09 -51.89 -22.35
CA VAL A 65 35.08 -50.72 -21.48
C VAL A 65 35.44 -49.52 -22.35
N GLY A 66 34.45 -48.99 -23.08
CA GLY A 66 34.51 -47.65 -23.60
C GLY A 66 34.28 -46.70 -22.44
N THR A 67 35.34 -46.13 -21.89
CA THR A 67 35.23 -44.93 -21.05
C THR A 67 34.70 -43.81 -21.93
N ALA A 68 33.37 -43.72 -22.07
CA ALA A 68 32.72 -42.53 -22.55
C ALA A 68 33.05 -41.43 -21.52
N THR A 69 34.00 -40.57 -21.87
CA THR A 69 34.16 -39.29 -21.20
C THR A 69 32.89 -38.50 -21.46
N VAL A 70 31.94 -38.59 -20.54
CA VAL A 70 30.78 -37.70 -20.47
C VAL A 70 31.35 -36.28 -20.35
N PRO A 71 30.90 -35.31 -21.16
CA PRO A 71 31.35 -33.94 -20.98
C PRO A 71 30.99 -33.50 -19.55
N ASN A 72 31.98 -33.13 -18.75
CA ASN A 72 31.77 -32.45 -17.48
C ASN A 72 30.99 -31.16 -17.79
N GLY A 73 29.70 -31.13 -17.45
CA GLY A 73 28.84 -29.98 -17.70
C GLY A 73 27.34 -30.20 -17.61
N ILE A 74 26.86 -31.42 -17.33
CA ILE A 74 25.44 -31.63 -17.00
C ILE A 74 25.34 -31.70 -15.48
N ASN A 75 24.95 -30.60 -14.84
CA ASN A 75 24.52 -30.65 -13.43
C ASN A 75 23.40 -31.68 -13.33
N ALA A 76 23.58 -32.70 -12.49
CA ALA A 76 22.58 -33.73 -12.28
C ALA A 76 21.27 -33.08 -11.79
N VAL A 77 20.14 -33.63 -12.24
CA VAL A 77 18.83 -33.19 -11.76
C VAL A 77 18.74 -33.42 -10.25
N VAL A 78 18.26 -32.41 -9.54
CA VAL A 78 17.97 -32.47 -8.10
C VAL A 78 16.69 -33.27 -7.90
N SER A 79 16.68 -34.18 -6.93
CA SER A 79 15.48 -34.98 -6.64
C SER A 79 14.28 -34.06 -6.37
N ALA A 80 13.13 -34.36 -6.97
CA ALA A 80 11.92 -33.53 -6.90
C ALA A 80 11.52 -33.14 -5.46
N ASP A 81 11.76 -34.05 -4.51
CA ASP A 81 11.43 -33.89 -3.08
C ASP A 81 12.54 -33.19 -2.27
N THR A 82 13.65 -32.81 -2.92
CA THR A 82 14.73 -32.08 -2.25
C THR A 82 14.19 -30.75 -1.75
N VAL A 83 14.27 -30.55 -0.44
CA VAL A 83 13.79 -29.33 0.22
C VAL A 83 14.86 -28.25 0.10
N TYR A 84 14.45 -27.07 -0.32
CA TYR A 84 15.18 -25.82 -0.20
C TYR A 84 14.58 -24.99 0.91
N THR A 85 15.44 -24.44 1.75
CA THR A 85 15.04 -23.42 2.73
C THR A 85 15.41 -22.05 2.18
N ILE A 86 14.41 -21.19 2.08
CA ILE A 86 14.54 -19.78 1.69
C ILE A 86 14.34 -18.95 2.95
N SER A 87 15.38 -18.27 3.41
CA SER A 87 15.32 -17.42 4.60
C SER A 87 15.54 -15.98 4.20
N GLY A 88 14.73 -15.05 4.72
CA GLY A 88 14.80 -13.67 4.32
C GLY A 88 14.39 -12.70 5.40
N ARG A 89 14.41 -11.41 5.05
CA ARG A 89 14.06 -10.30 5.94
C ARG A 89 13.17 -9.27 5.30
N GLY A 90 12.46 -8.54 6.16
CA GLY A 90 11.51 -7.53 5.76
C GLY A 90 10.32 -8.09 4.99
N ASN A 91 9.41 -7.20 4.64
CA ASN A 91 8.20 -7.51 3.90
C ASN A 91 7.90 -6.35 2.94
N GLY A 92 7.93 -6.62 1.64
CA GLY A 92 7.86 -5.63 0.58
C GLY A 92 9.22 -5.28 -0.02
N HIS A 93 9.24 -4.22 -0.81
CA HIS A 93 10.38 -3.82 -1.64
C HIS A 93 11.44 -3.00 -0.89
N GLY A 94 11.18 -2.57 0.36
CA GLY A 94 12.16 -1.87 1.20
C GLY A 94 12.57 -0.48 0.72
N ARG A 95 11.81 0.14 -0.18
CA ARG A 95 12.07 1.52 -0.64
C ARG A 95 11.21 2.50 0.14
N GLY A 96 11.80 3.65 0.48
CA GLY A 96 11.17 4.68 1.30
C GLY A 96 10.79 4.19 2.70
N MET A 97 9.69 4.72 3.25
CA MET A 97 9.32 4.48 4.65
C MET A 97 8.93 3.03 4.94
N GLY A 98 9.52 2.44 5.99
CA GLY A 98 9.05 1.20 6.60
C GLY A 98 7.88 1.47 7.54
N GLN A 99 6.75 0.80 7.36
CA GLN A 99 5.56 1.04 8.20
C GLN A 99 5.78 0.58 9.65
N TRP A 100 6.32 -0.63 9.84
CA TRP A 100 6.73 -1.09 11.17
C TRP A 100 7.86 -0.25 11.75
N GLY A 101 8.76 0.25 10.91
CA GLY A 101 9.81 1.17 11.31
C GLY A 101 9.28 2.50 11.84
N ALA A 102 8.38 3.13 11.09
CA ALA A 102 7.66 4.32 11.51
C ALA A 102 6.91 4.10 12.83
N PHE A 103 6.25 2.95 12.99
CA PHE A 103 5.61 2.59 14.26
C PHE A 103 6.61 2.46 15.41
N GLY A 104 7.72 1.78 15.20
CA GLY A 104 8.80 1.65 16.17
C GLY A 104 9.36 3.01 16.60
N TYR A 105 9.57 3.93 15.66
CA TYR A 105 10.02 5.30 15.93
C TYR A 105 8.95 6.15 16.63
N ALA A 106 7.69 6.06 16.24
CA ALA A 106 6.59 6.76 16.91
C ALA A 106 6.48 6.35 18.39
N LYS A 107 6.64 5.06 18.69
CA LYS A 107 6.69 4.55 20.08
C LYS A 107 7.88 5.07 20.88
N GLN A 108 8.94 5.52 20.20
CA GLN A 108 10.11 6.18 20.81
C GLN A 108 9.93 7.70 20.90
N GLY A 109 8.73 8.22 20.61
CA GLY A 109 8.40 9.64 20.68
C GLY A 109 8.81 10.46 19.45
N TRP A 110 9.10 9.82 18.31
CA TRP A 110 9.38 10.55 17.08
C TRP A 110 8.09 11.11 16.49
N SER A 111 8.14 12.38 16.07
CA SER A 111 7.04 12.99 15.32
C SER A 111 7.01 12.50 13.87
N ALA A 112 5.87 12.67 13.19
CA ALA A 112 5.71 12.35 11.79
C ALA A 112 6.78 13.04 10.92
N GLU A 113 7.08 14.31 11.20
CA GLU A 113 8.09 15.08 10.46
C GLU A 113 9.49 14.48 10.61
N ARG A 114 9.84 14.04 11.82
CA ARG A 114 11.12 13.37 12.08
C ARG A 114 11.20 12.00 11.41
N ILE A 115 10.11 11.22 11.44
CA ILE A 115 10.01 9.93 10.78
C ILE A 115 10.21 10.11 9.26
N LEU A 116 9.48 11.04 8.65
CA LEU A 116 9.58 11.30 7.22
C LEU A 116 10.96 11.84 6.83
N GLY A 117 11.53 12.77 7.61
CA GLY A 117 12.89 13.28 7.37
C GLY A 117 13.96 12.18 7.45
N HIS A 118 13.76 11.15 8.27
CA HIS A 118 14.67 10.00 8.31
C HIS A 118 14.61 9.15 7.04
N TYR A 119 13.41 8.86 6.51
CA TYR A 119 13.26 7.99 5.34
C TYR A 119 13.43 8.70 3.99
N TYR A 120 13.07 9.97 3.93
CA TYR A 120 12.99 10.74 2.69
C TYR A 120 13.99 11.89 2.63
N GLY A 121 14.82 12.08 3.67
CA GLY A 121 16.07 12.86 3.71
C GLY A 121 16.06 14.23 3.01
N ASP A 122 16.20 14.20 1.69
CA ASP A 122 16.30 15.34 0.78
C ASP A 122 14.94 15.87 0.29
N ALA A 123 13.82 15.26 0.71
CA ALA A 123 12.49 15.82 0.57
C ALA A 123 12.06 16.57 1.83
N ALA A 124 11.37 17.70 1.65
CA ALA A 124 10.84 18.52 2.73
C ALA A 124 9.31 18.45 2.77
N ILE A 125 8.73 18.58 3.96
CA ILE A 125 7.28 18.71 4.09
C ILE A 125 6.86 20.09 3.57
N GLY A 126 5.90 20.09 2.65
CA GLY A 126 5.25 21.28 2.13
C GLY A 126 3.73 21.13 2.13
N SER A 127 3.04 22.14 1.59
CA SER A 127 1.59 22.16 1.44
C SER A 127 1.22 22.03 -0.04
N HIS A 128 0.18 21.26 -0.32
CA HIS A 128 -0.45 21.15 -1.62
C HIS A 128 -1.93 21.53 -1.50
N PRO A 129 -2.51 22.27 -2.46
CA PRO A 129 -3.93 22.58 -2.44
C PRO A 129 -4.79 21.31 -2.55
N ASP A 130 -6.02 21.42 -2.05
CA ASP A 130 -7.03 20.38 -2.22
C ASP A 130 -7.18 20.01 -3.70
N THR A 131 -7.03 18.72 -3.98
CA THR A 131 -6.92 18.19 -5.34
C THR A 131 -7.61 16.84 -5.38
N LYS A 132 -8.29 16.55 -6.49
CA LYS A 132 -8.88 15.24 -6.73
C LYS A 132 -7.85 14.26 -7.27
N VAL A 133 -7.95 13.01 -6.83
CA VAL A 133 -7.26 11.86 -7.43
C VAL A 133 -8.24 11.00 -8.21
N THR A 134 -7.76 10.42 -9.30
CA THR A 134 -8.52 9.47 -10.13
C THR A 134 -7.97 8.06 -10.00
N VAL A 135 -8.83 7.14 -9.58
CA VAL A 135 -8.47 5.76 -9.21
C VAL A 135 -9.21 4.77 -10.11
N ARG A 136 -8.48 3.97 -10.90
CA ARG A 136 -9.07 2.83 -11.62
C ARG A 136 -9.48 1.75 -10.62
N LEU A 137 -10.74 1.34 -10.68
CA LEU A 137 -11.26 0.22 -9.87
C LEU A 137 -11.07 -1.09 -10.63
N MET A 138 -9.98 -1.81 -10.39
CA MET A 138 -9.58 -2.96 -11.23
C MET A 138 -10.57 -4.13 -11.12
N GLY A 139 -11.23 -4.31 -9.98
CA GLY A 139 -12.28 -5.34 -9.82
C GLY A 139 -13.53 -5.13 -10.71
N ARG A 140 -13.62 -3.95 -11.35
CA ARG A 140 -14.71 -3.50 -12.22
C ARG A 140 -14.32 -3.43 -13.69
N ASP A 141 -13.11 -3.91 -14.03
CA ASP A 141 -12.67 -4.02 -15.41
C ASP A 141 -13.67 -4.83 -16.25
N ASP A 142 -13.98 -4.29 -17.44
CA ASP A 142 -14.83 -4.90 -18.46
C ASP A 142 -16.30 -5.11 -18.03
N LYS A 143 -16.76 -4.35 -17.04
CA LYS A 143 -18.16 -4.31 -16.58
C LYS A 143 -18.79 -2.92 -16.81
N PRO A 144 -20.09 -2.82 -17.12
CA PRO A 144 -20.83 -1.56 -17.03
C PRO A 144 -20.79 -1.01 -15.60
N LEU A 145 -20.75 0.31 -15.45
CA LEU A 145 -20.86 0.94 -14.13
C LEU A 145 -22.34 1.03 -13.75
N ASP A 146 -22.76 0.24 -12.77
CA ASP A 146 -24.09 0.29 -12.16
C ASP A 146 -23.98 0.89 -10.76
N VAL A 147 -24.55 2.07 -10.56
CA VAL A 147 -24.37 2.88 -9.35
C VAL A 147 -25.69 3.45 -8.84
N PHE A 148 -25.83 3.52 -7.52
CA PHE A 148 -26.97 4.17 -6.85
C PHE A 148 -26.49 4.93 -5.60
N SER A 149 -27.39 5.67 -4.96
CA SER A 149 -27.16 6.37 -3.69
C SER A 149 -28.46 6.41 -2.89
N ASP A 150 -28.37 6.37 -1.56
CA ASP A 150 -29.55 6.45 -0.69
C ASP A 150 -30.13 7.88 -0.65
N ALA A 151 -29.35 8.89 -1.04
CA ALA A 151 -29.77 10.29 -1.14
C ALA A 151 -30.09 10.73 -2.58
N GLY A 152 -29.89 9.84 -3.56
CA GLY A 152 -29.91 10.18 -4.99
C GLY A 152 -28.52 10.58 -5.50
N LEU A 153 -28.43 10.82 -6.80
CA LEU A 153 -27.18 11.19 -7.49
C LEU A 153 -27.49 12.02 -8.74
N THR A 154 -26.49 12.68 -9.30
CA THR A 154 -26.57 13.41 -10.56
C THR A 154 -25.85 12.63 -11.67
N VAL A 155 -26.51 12.44 -12.81
CA VAL A 155 -25.94 11.79 -14.00
C VAL A 155 -26.51 12.44 -15.26
N ALA A 156 -25.67 12.65 -16.27
CA ALA A 156 -26.06 13.30 -17.53
C ALA A 156 -26.83 14.63 -17.34
N GLY A 157 -26.44 15.41 -16.32
CA GLY A 157 -27.06 16.71 -16.00
C GLY A 157 -28.43 16.63 -15.31
N ARG A 158 -28.87 15.43 -14.91
CA ARG A 158 -30.11 15.20 -14.15
C ARG A 158 -29.81 14.63 -12.78
N THR A 159 -30.46 15.16 -11.74
CA THR A 159 -30.54 14.50 -10.43
C THR A 159 -31.62 13.44 -10.45
N ILE A 160 -31.27 12.22 -10.06
CA ILE A 160 -32.17 11.06 -9.91
C ILE A 160 -32.48 10.84 -8.43
N GLU A 161 -33.64 10.22 -8.15
CA GLU A 161 -34.16 10.10 -6.79
C GLU A 161 -33.37 9.09 -5.95
N ALA A 162 -33.53 9.18 -4.63
CA ALA A 162 -33.02 8.21 -3.67
C ALA A 162 -33.35 6.76 -4.07
N GLY A 163 -32.35 5.90 -4.11
CA GLY A 163 -32.50 4.48 -4.46
C GLY A 163 -32.63 4.17 -5.95
N GLN A 164 -32.85 5.17 -6.81
CA GLN A 164 -32.75 4.97 -8.26
C GLN A 164 -31.30 4.67 -8.64
N ALA A 165 -31.12 3.87 -9.70
CA ALA A 165 -29.81 3.44 -10.17
C ALA A 165 -29.52 3.98 -11.56
N ALA A 166 -28.26 4.35 -11.79
CA ALA A 166 -27.73 4.71 -13.09
C ALA A 166 -26.76 3.62 -13.58
N ARG A 167 -26.98 3.15 -14.80
CA ARG A 167 -26.03 2.34 -15.57
C ARG A 167 -25.32 3.24 -16.57
N LEU A 168 -23.98 3.27 -16.53
CA LEU A 168 -23.14 3.97 -17.48
C LEU A 168 -22.34 2.96 -18.32
N ILE A 169 -22.40 3.11 -19.64
CA ILE A 169 -21.57 2.37 -20.61
C ILE A 169 -20.75 3.39 -21.39
N PRO A 170 -19.40 3.31 -21.37
CA PRO A 170 -18.58 4.33 -22.01
C PRO A 170 -18.67 4.27 -23.54
N THR A 171 -18.51 5.42 -24.19
CA THR A 171 -18.54 5.55 -25.66
C THR A 171 -17.16 5.97 -26.21
N PRO A 172 -16.84 5.69 -27.49
CA PRO A 172 -15.54 6.06 -28.08
C PRO A 172 -15.21 7.56 -28.05
N GLY A 173 -16.20 8.43 -27.87
CA GLY A 173 -16.01 9.89 -27.75
C GLY A 173 -15.60 10.36 -26.35
N GLY A 174 -15.43 9.46 -25.38
CA GLY A 174 -15.17 9.80 -23.98
C GLY A 174 -16.42 10.09 -23.16
N GLY A 175 -17.61 9.95 -23.75
CA GLY A 175 -18.90 10.07 -23.06
C GLY A 175 -19.42 8.73 -22.55
N ALA A 176 -20.71 8.69 -22.20
CA ALA A 176 -21.41 7.49 -21.76
C ALA A 176 -22.85 7.41 -22.31
N ASN A 177 -23.31 6.19 -22.56
CA ASN A 177 -24.73 5.89 -22.64
C ASN A 177 -25.23 5.60 -21.23
N VAL A 178 -26.25 6.34 -20.80
CA VAL A 178 -26.82 6.28 -19.45
C VAL A 178 -28.21 5.67 -19.53
N THR A 179 -28.47 4.69 -18.67
CA THR A 179 -29.79 4.12 -18.41
C THR A 179 -30.11 4.30 -16.93
N VAL A 180 -31.22 4.96 -16.61
CA VAL A 180 -31.71 5.14 -15.23
C VAL A 180 -32.86 4.18 -14.99
N SER A 181 -32.83 3.48 -13.85
CA SER A 181 -33.83 2.51 -13.42
C SER A 181 -34.38 2.84 -12.03
N ASP A 182 -35.58 2.34 -11.71
CA ASP A 182 -36.23 2.51 -10.40
C ASP A 182 -35.40 1.95 -9.22
N ARG A 183 -34.54 0.98 -9.49
CA ARG A 183 -33.52 0.43 -8.59
C ARG A 183 -32.45 -0.33 -9.40
N CYS A 184 -31.40 -0.81 -8.74
CA CYS A 184 -30.42 -1.71 -9.36
C CYS A 184 -31.12 -2.93 -10.01
N GLY A 185 -30.92 -3.11 -11.32
CA GLY A 185 -31.56 -4.19 -12.09
C GLY A 185 -33.08 -4.09 -12.23
N GLY A 186 -33.63 -2.91 -11.95
CA GLY A 186 -35.07 -2.63 -12.01
C GLY A 186 -35.56 -2.14 -13.36
N ASN A 187 -36.77 -1.58 -13.39
CA ASN A 187 -37.40 -1.12 -14.63
C ASN A 187 -36.72 0.16 -15.12
N VAL A 188 -36.46 0.24 -16.42
CA VAL A 188 -35.90 1.43 -17.05
C VAL A 188 -36.92 2.56 -17.01
N LEU A 189 -36.49 3.70 -16.47
CA LEU A 189 -37.27 4.93 -16.40
C LEU A 189 -36.86 5.92 -17.50
N TRP A 190 -35.58 5.91 -17.88
CA TRP A 190 -35.01 6.90 -18.78
C TRP A 190 -33.67 6.47 -19.36
N GLU A 191 -33.35 6.91 -20.58
CA GLU A 191 -32.08 6.67 -21.25
C GLU A 191 -31.60 7.90 -22.03
N GLN A 192 -30.29 8.13 -22.06
CA GLN A 192 -29.67 9.20 -22.84
C GLN A 192 -28.17 8.96 -23.06
N ALA A 193 -27.63 9.42 -24.19
CA ALA A 193 -26.18 9.56 -24.39
C ALA A 193 -25.70 10.93 -23.89
N THR A 194 -24.56 10.97 -23.21
CA THR A 194 -23.96 12.19 -22.67
C THR A 194 -22.46 12.24 -22.91
N ASP A 195 -21.91 13.44 -23.04
CA ASP A 195 -20.46 13.66 -23.08
C ASP A 195 -19.83 13.69 -21.67
N ASN A 196 -20.65 13.68 -20.61
CA ASN A 196 -20.19 13.62 -19.23
C ASN A 196 -20.26 12.16 -18.72
N PRO A 197 -19.12 11.42 -18.63
CA PRO A 197 -19.12 10.00 -18.29
C PRO A 197 -19.18 9.72 -16.77
N TRP A 198 -19.65 10.67 -15.97
CA TRP A 198 -19.64 10.60 -14.51
C TRP A 198 -21.06 10.50 -13.93
N ALA A 199 -21.18 9.67 -12.89
CA ALA A 199 -22.21 9.76 -11.88
C ALA A 199 -21.63 10.51 -10.68
N ASP A 200 -22.24 11.65 -10.38
CA ASP A 200 -21.85 12.55 -9.31
C ASP A 200 -22.80 12.38 -8.11
N PRO A 201 -22.30 12.43 -6.88
CA PRO A 201 -23.14 12.58 -5.69
C PRO A 201 -23.90 13.92 -5.71
N VAL A 202 -24.96 14.02 -4.90
CA VAL A 202 -25.79 15.24 -4.82
C VAL A 202 -25.01 16.46 -4.34
N ASP A 203 -24.03 16.26 -3.46
CA ASP A 203 -23.04 17.24 -3.06
C ASP A 203 -21.65 16.75 -3.46
N MET A 204 -20.82 17.64 -4.01
CA MET A 204 -19.45 17.36 -4.43
C MET A 204 -18.41 17.70 -3.35
N GLY A 205 -18.84 18.21 -2.19
CA GLY A 205 -18.00 18.57 -1.06
C GLY A 205 -17.35 17.38 -0.34
N ARG A 206 -16.43 17.72 0.57
CA ARG A 206 -15.83 16.80 1.55
C ARG A 206 -16.80 16.48 2.68
N ASP A 207 -16.50 15.43 3.45
CA ASP A 207 -17.18 15.10 4.72
C ASP A 207 -18.69 14.90 4.63
N ARG A 208 -19.17 14.46 3.47
CA ARG A 208 -20.58 14.17 3.22
C ARG A 208 -21.10 13.03 4.12
N PRO A 209 -22.40 13.07 4.46
CA PRO A 209 -22.98 11.99 5.25
C PRO A 209 -23.03 10.68 4.45
N PRO A 210 -22.93 9.51 5.12
CA PRO A 210 -22.81 8.22 4.42
C PRO A 210 -23.97 7.85 3.46
N ASN A 211 -25.17 8.41 3.66
CA ASN A 211 -26.31 8.19 2.76
C ASN A 211 -26.11 8.83 1.38
N GLU A 212 -25.20 9.78 1.23
CA GLU A 212 -24.84 10.41 -0.05
C GLU A 212 -23.71 9.70 -0.80
N PHE A 213 -23.11 8.65 -0.21
CA PHE A 213 -22.07 7.90 -0.88
C PHE A 213 -22.63 7.14 -2.07
N LEU A 214 -21.86 7.16 -3.17
CA LEU A 214 -22.19 6.35 -4.33
C LEU A 214 -21.88 4.90 -4.04
N LYS A 215 -22.81 4.00 -4.33
CA LYS A 215 -22.69 2.56 -4.08
C LYS A 215 -22.79 1.79 -5.38
N LEU A 216 -21.88 0.84 -5.55
CA LEU A 216 -21.96 -0.11 -6.66
C LEU A 216 -23.14 -1.07 -6.46
N CYS A 217 -23.92 -1.30 -7.51
CA CYS A 217 -25.05 -2.24 -7.44
C CYS A 217 -24.61 -3.69 -7.11
N ASP A 218 -23.37 -4.08 -7.46
CA ASP A 218 -22.79 -5.36 -7.07
C ASP A 218 -22.07 -5.26 -5.71
N GLY A 219 -22.81 -5.56 -4.65
CA GLY A 219 -22.27 -5.66 -3.29
C GLY A 219 -22.37 -4.39 -2.45
N ALA A 220 -22.95 -3.32 -2.99
CA ALA A 220 -23.23 -2.07 -2.27
C ALA A 220 -21.99 -1.41 -1.62
N ALA A 221 -20.81 -1.62 -2.19
CA ALA A 221 -19.57 -0.99 -1.73
C ALA A 221 -19.67 0.54 -1.90
N PRO A 222 -19.52 1.33 -0.81
CA PRO A 222 -19.66 2.78 -0.84
C PRO A 222 -18.34 3.47 -1.24
N TYR A 223 -18.47 4.53 -2.03
CA TYR A 223 -17.37 5.38 -2.50
C TYR A 223 -17.70 6.85 -2.27
N ARG A 224 -16.70 7.60 -1.82
CA ARG A 224 -16.70 9.06 -1.84
C ARG A 224 -16.38 9.57 -3.24
N GLY A 225 -16.61 10.87 -3.48
CA GLY A 225 -16.47 11.47 -4.80
C GLY A 225 -17.44 10.92 -5.84
N SER A 226 -17.05 11.02 -7.11
CA SER A 226 -17.81 10.59 -8.29
C SER A 226 -17.33 9.23 -8.79
N LEU A 227 -18.21 8.48 -9.45
CA LEU A 227 -17.86 7.26 -10.17
C LEU A 227 -18.12 7.48 -11.66
N GLY A 228 -17.16 7.12 -12.50
CA GLY A 228 -17.26 7.32 -13.94
C GLY A 228 -16.72 6.15 -14.73
N VAL A 229 -16.87 6.25 -16.04
CA VAL A 229 -16.45 5.24 -17.01
C VAL A 229 -15.44 5.81 -18.00
N ALA A 230 -14.51 4.97 -18.43
CA ALA A 230 -13.54 5.29 -19.48
C ALA A 230 -13.34 4.08 -20.41
N LEU A 231 -12.78 4.33 -21.60
CA LEU A 231 -12.31 3.29 -22.51
C LEU A 231 -10.79 3.24 -22.55
N GLU A 232 -10.26 2.02 -22.51
CA GLU A 232 -8.87 1.70 -22.83
C GLU A 232 -8.87 0.81 -24.08
N GLY A 233 -8.80 1.44 -25.25
CA GLY A 233 -9.15 0.78 -26.50
C GLY A 233 -10.64 0.41 -26.52
N ALA A 234 -10.94 -0.90 -26.51
CA ALA A 234 -12.31 -1.40 -26.42
C ALA A 234 -12.68 -1.89 -25.00
N ALA A 235 -11.72 -1.89 -24.06
CA ALA A 235 -11.93 -2.36 -22.70
C ALA A 235 -12.61 -1.27 -21.87
N MET A 236 -13.63 -1.67 -21.08
CA MET A 236 -14.36 -0.74 -20.21
C MET A 236 -13.64 -0.63 -18.87
N ARG A 237 -13.47 0.61 -18.38
CA ARG A 237 -12.82 0.91 -17.11
C ARG A 237 -13.77 1.71 -16.23
N THR A 238 -13.80 1.38 -14.95
CA THR A 238 -14.47 2.20 -13.93
C THR A 238 -13.43 3.03 -13.20
N VAL A 239 -13.72 4.31 -13.00
CA VAL A 239 -12.82 5.27 -12.36
C VAL A 239 -13.56 5.96 -11.20
N ASN A 240 -12.92 6.06 -10.04
CA ASN A 240 -13.39 6.90 -8.95
C ASN A 240 -12.60 8.22 -8.94
N SER A 241 -13.30 9.35 -9.01
CA SER A 241 -12.72 10.70 -8.90
C SER A 241 -13.11 11.28 -7.55
N VAL A 242 -12.14 11.42 -6.67
CA VAL A 242 -12.36 11.71 -5.24
C VAL A 242 -11.31 12.69 -4.74
N ASP A 243 -11.67 13.53 -3.78
CA ASP A 243 -10.69 14.38 -3.11
C ASP A 243 -9.56 13.54 -2.47
N VAL A 244 -8.32 14.03 -2.50
CA VAL A 244 -7.16 13.25 -2.05
C VAL A 244 -7.22 12.86 -0.57
N ASP A 245 -7.76 13.71 0.32
CA ASP A 245 -7.87 13.33 1.73
C ASP A 245 -8.98 12.30 1.93
N ASP A 246 -10.11 12.46 1.24
CA ASP A 246 -11.20 11.47 1.25
C ASP A 246 -10.75 10.11 0.68
N TYR A 247 -9.88 10.12 -0.34
CA TYR A 247 -9.21 8.92 -0.84
C TYR A 247 -8.37 8.24 0.24
N LEU A 248 -7.60 9.03 1.00
CA LEU A 248 -6.72 8.50 2.04
C LEU A 248 -7.47 7.89 3.21
N LEU A 249 -8.72 8.28 3.46
CA LEU A 249 -9.59 7.59 4.43
C LEU A 249 -9.81 6.11 4.06
N GLY A 250 -9.78 5.79 2.76
CA GLY A 250 -9.87 4.42 2.25
C GLY A 250 -8.52 3.70 2.06
N VAL A 251 -7.39 4.43 2.08
CA VAL A 251 -6.04 3.88 1.89
C VAL A 251 -5.31 3.65 3.20
N VAL A 252 -5.21 4.66 4.07
CA VAL A 252 -4.42 4.57 5.32
C VAL A 252 -4.81 3.36 6.19
N PRO A 253 -6.11 3.05 6.45
CA PRO A 253 -6.48 1.87 7.23
C PRO A 253 -6.23 0.52 6.52
N ARG A 254 -5.94 0.53 5.21
CA ARG A 254 -5.53 -0.66 4.45
C ARG A 254 -4.03 -0.88 4.43
N GLU A 255 -3.26 0.20 4.59
CA GLU A 255 -1.80 0.14 4.67
C GLU A 255 -1.36 -0.11 6.11
N MET A 256 -1.78 0.74 7.06
CA MET A 256 -1.41 0.65 8.47
C MET A 256 -2.60 0.34 9.37
N GLN A 257 -2.34 -0.40 10.45
CA GLN A 257 -3.39 -0.82 11.39
C GLN A 257 -3.90 0.40 12.17
N PRO A 258 -5.22 0.67 12.19
CA PRO A 258 -5.76 1.83 12.92
C PRO A 258 -5.47 1.80 14.43
N ASN A 259 -5.45 0.61 15.03
CA ASN A 259 -5.19 0.44 16.46
C ASN A 259 -3.74 0.77 16.88
N TRP A 260 -2.84 1.08 15.94
CA TRP A 260 -1.51 1.60 16.27
C TRP A 260 -1.60 2.98 16.91
N ALA A 261 -2.62 3.79 16.60
CA ALA A 261 -2.88 5.06 17.28
C ALA A 261 -2.91 4.88 18.81
N ASP A 262 -3.63 3.86 19.26
CA ASP A 262 -3.82 3.54 20.69
C ASP A 262 -2.59 2.90 21.35
N GLN A 263 -1.54 2.61 20.56
CA GLN A 263 -0.32 1.92 20.98
C GLN A 263 0.94 2.81 20.91
N GLY A 264 0.75 4.14 20.82
CA GLY A 264 1.84 5.11 20.65
C GLY A 264 2.30 5.29 19.20
N GLY A 265 1.52 4.81 18.24
CA GLY A 265 1.80 4.86 16.81
C GLY A 265 1.05 5.95 16.03
N ALA A 266 0.41 6.91 16.71
CA ALA A 266 -0.36 7.98 16.04
C ALA A 266 0.50 8.79 15.05
N GLU A 267 1.74 9.12 15.42
CA GLU A 267 2.69 9.83 14.55
C GLU A 267 3.11 9.00 13.34
N ALA A 268 3.13 7.67 13.44
CA ALA A 268 3.36 6.79 12.29
C ALA A 268 2.19 6.85 11.30
N LEU A 269 0.94 6.90 11.79
CA LEU A 269 -0.24 7.05 10.93
C LEU A 269 -0.25 8.43 10.24
N ARG A 270 0.17 9.49 10.94
CA ARG A 270 0.34 10.83 10.35
C ARG A 270 1.43 10.82 9.27
N ALA A 271 2.58 10.20 9.52
CA ALA A 271 3.63 10.02 8.52
C ALA A 271 3.11 9.25 7.29
N GLN A 272 2.35 8.17 7.50
CA GLN A 272 1.73 7.40 6.43
C GLN A 272 0.73 8.19 5.62
N ALA A 273 -0.09 9.05 6.24
CA ALA A 273 -1.02 9.90 5.52
C ALA A 273 -0.27 10.86 4.57
N ILE A 274 0.81 11.50 5.04
CA ILE A 274 1.63 12.41 4.22
C ILE A 274 2.34 11.67 3.09
N ALA A 275 2.98 10.52 3.39
CA ALA A 275 3.65 9.71 2.38
C ALA A 275 2.66 9.18 1.32
N ALA A 276 1.51 8.66 1.76
CA ALA A 276 0.47 8.17 0.86
C ALA A 276 -0.15 9.27 0.00
N ARG A 277 -0.35 10.49 0.54
CA ARG A 277 -0.79 11.66 -0.22
C ARG A 277 0.20 12.02 -1.32
N SER A 278 1.48 12.10 -0.95
CA SER A 278 2.56 12.45 -1.86
C SER A 278 2.69 11.45 -2.99
N TYR A 279 2.65 10.15 -2.65
CA TYR A 279 2.62 9.08 -3.63
C TYR A 279 1.44 9.22 -4.59
N ALA A 280 0.21 9.34 -4.09
CA ALA A 280 -0.99 9.43 -4.92
C ALA A 280 -0.97 10.62 -5.89
N LEU A 281 -0.45 11.76 -5.46
CA LEU A 281 -0.36 12.98 -6.27
C LEU A 281 0.78 12.93 -7.29
N ALA A 282 1.86 12.20 -7.01
CA ALA A 282 2.96 11.98 -7.95
C ALA A 282 2.63 10.93 -9.03
N GLU A 283 1.62 10.06 -8.82
CA GLU A 283 1.26 9.01 -9.77
C GLU A 283 0.55 9.54 -11.02
N LYS A 284 0.96 9.02 -12.18
CA LYS A 284 0.24 9.18 -13.45
C LYS A 284 0.36 7.93 -14.30
N ARG A 285 -0.45 6.92 -13.99
CA ARG A 285 -0.34 5.57 -14.59
C ARG A 285 -1.11 5.39 -15.89
N TYR A 286 -2.25 6.05 -16.03
CA TYR A 286 -3.14 5.90 -17.17
C TYR A 286 -3.59 7.27 -17.67
N ASP A 287 -3.97 7.34 -18.95
CA ASP A 287 -4.52 8.58 -19.51
C ASP A 287 -5.86 8.98 -18.87
N TYR A 288 -6.57 8.01 -18.29
CA TYR A 288 -7.89 8.18 -17.67
C TYR A 288 -7.89 8.07 -16.14
N ALA A 289 -6.76 7.72 -15.52
CA ALA A 289 -6.64 7.57 -14.07
C ALA A 289 -5.18 7.75 -13.61
N GLN A 290 -4.99 8.45 -12.49
CA GLN A 290 -3.67 8.62 -11.89
C GLN A 290 -3.14 7.31 -11.29
N THR A 291 -4.00 6.54 -10.63
CA THR A 291 -3.60 5.34 -9.87
C THR A 291 -4.62 4.20 -10.01
N CYS A 292 -4.42 3.11 -9.26
CA CYS A 292 -5.30 1.95 -9.18
C CYS A 292 -5.54 1.51 -7.73
N ASP A 293 -6.55 0.67 -7.49
CA ASP A 293 -7.01 0.24 -6.16
C ASP A 293 -6.32 -1.03 -5.60
N THR A 294 -5.21 -1.46 -6.20
CA THR A 294 -4.51 -2.70 -5.83
C THR A 294 -3.13 -2.46 -5.22
N GLN A 295 -2.51 -3.52 -4.70
CA GLN A 295 -1.14 -3.50 -4.15
C GLN A 295 -0.06 -3.09 -5.17
N SER A 296 -0.38 -3.12 -6.48
CA SER A 296 0.51 -2.56 -7.51
C SER A 296 0.62 -1.04 -7.43
N CYS A 297 -0.35 -0.40 -6.75
CA CYS A 297 -0.54 1.03 -6.56
C CYS A 297 -0.60 1.31 -5.04
N GLN A 298 -1.79 1.62 -4.50
CA GLN A 298 -2.10 1.63 -3.07
C GLN A 298 -3.43 0.90 -2.88
N VAL A 299 -3.58 0.17 -1.78
CA VAL A 299 -4.82 -0.58 -1.55
C VAL A 299 -5.93 0.40 -1.15
N TYR A 300 -6.81 0.74 -2.08
CA TYR A 300 -7.94 1.64 -1.85
C TYR A 300 -9.21 0.84 -1.58
N GLY A 301 -9.73 0.92 -0.35
CA GLY A 301 -10.88 0.14 0.10
C GLY A 301 -12.25 0.81 -0.05
N GLY A 302 -12.31 2.02 -0.60
CA GLY A 302 -13.52 2.85 -0.56
C GLY A 302 -13.90 3.28 0.86
N ALA A 303 -15.14 3.73 1.06
CA ALA A 303 -15.58 4.32 2.33
C ALA A 303 -15.92 3.27 3.42
N ALA A 304 -16.01 1.98 3.06
CA ALA A 304 -16.38 0.92 4.01
C ALA A 304 -15.30 0.57 5.04
N VAL A 305 -14.08 1.06 4.84
CA VAL A 305 -12.90 0.68 5.62
C VAL A 305 -12.39 1.82 6.49
N GLU A 306 -13.06 2.97 6.45
CA GLU A 306 -12.70 4.15 7.21
C GLU A 306 -12.72 3.85 8.71
N ASP A 307 -11.70 4.32 9.41
CA ASP A 307 -11.58 4.22 10.87
C ASP A 307 -11.32 5.63 11.44
N PRO A 308 -11.98 6.02 12.54
CA PRO A 308 -11.78 7.34 13.15
C PRO A 308 -10.31 7.65 13.47
N ARG A 309 -9.53 6.66 13.91
CA ARG A 309 -8.12 6.86 14.30
C ARG A 309 -7.24 7.21 13.10
N THR A 310 -7.45 6.54 11.96
CA THR A 310 -6.75 6.88 10.72
C THR A 310 -7.33 8.13 10.07
N THR A 311 -8.62 8.41 10.26
CA THR A 311 -9.27 9.65 9.83
C THR A 311 -8.61 10.86 10.49
N ASP A 312 -8.37 10.79 11.81
CA ASP A 312 -7.68 11.85 12.56
C ASP A 312 -6.26 12.07 12.03
N ALA A 313 -5.53 11.01 11.69
CA ALA A 313 -4.21 11.12 11.09
C ALA A 313 -4.23 11.78 9.70
N VAL A 314 -5.22 11.45 8.86
CA VAL A 314 -5.39 12.06 7.53
C VAL A 314 -5.77 13.54 7.64
N ARG A 315 -6.78 13.86 8.47
CA ARG A 315 -7.30 15.22 8.63
C ARG A 315 -6.32 16.14 9.33
N SER A 316 -5.60 15.68 10.36
CA SER A 316 -4.55 16.46 11.04
C SER A 316 -3.32 16.74 10.17
N THR A 317 -3.22 16.08 9.01
CA THR A 317 -2.15 16.29 8.02
C THR A 317 -2.69 16.76 6.68
N SER A 318 -3.91 17.30 6.64
CA SER A 318 -4.55 17.76 5.40
C SER A 318 -3.63 18.72 4.63
N GLY A 319 -3.50 18.49 3.32
CA GLY A 319 -2.63 19.27 2.45
C GLY A 319 -1.12 19.03 2.60
N ALA A 320 -0.65 18.33 3.65
CA ALA A 320 0.78 18.08 3.84
C ALA A 320 1.30 17.00 2.87
N VAL A 321 2.36 17.33 2.14
CA VAL A 321 3.04 16.47 1.15
C VAL A 321 4.55 16.58 1.28
N LEU A 322 5.28 15.63 0.69
CA LEU A 322 6.72 15.67 0.54
C LEU A 322 7.08 16.30 -0.81
N LEU A 323 7.94 17.30 -0.78
CA LEU A 323 8.41 18.06 -1.94
C LEU A 323 9.93 17.93 -2.10
N ARG A 324 10.39 17.83 -3.35
CA ARG A 324 11.80 18.02 -3.74
C ARG A 324 11.81 18.95 -4.95
N ASP A 325 12.60 20.01 -4.89
CA ASP A 325 12.67 21.03 -5.94
C ASP A 325 11.30 21.65 -6.32
N GLY A 326 10.37 21.72 -5.35
CA GLY A 326 9.02 22.24 -5.53
C GLY A 326 8.01 21.25 -6.13
N GLU A 327 8.44 20.05 -6.50
CA GLU A 327 7.57 18.99 -7.04
C GLU A 327 7.24 17.93 -5.97
N VAL A 328 6.02 17.39 -6.03
CA VAL A 328 5.60 16.32 -5.13
C VAL A 328 6.36 15.03 -5.46
N VAL A 329 7.04 14.46 -4.46
CA VAL A 329 7.83 13.25 -4.65
C VAL A 329 6.96 11.99 -4.58
N ARG A 330 7.33 10.98 -5.36
CA ARG A 330 6.78 9.62 -5.26
C ARG A 330 7.28 8.94 -3.98
N ALA A 331 6.64 9.23 -2.85
CA ALA A 331 7.02 8.71 -1.54
C ALA A 331 6.60 7.24 -1.35
N GLU A 332 7.38 6.31 -1.90
CA GLU A 332 7.17 4.87 -1.72
C GLU A 332 7.28 4.46 -0.24
N TYR A 333 6.60 3.38 0.13
CA TYR A 333 6.64 2.80 1.47
C TYR A 333 6.42 1.28 1.40
N SER A 334 6.86 0.55 2.42
CA SER A 334 6.70 -0.91 2.49
C SER A 334 6.41 -1.38 3.92
N ALA A 335 5.87 -2.58 4.08
CA ALA A 335 5.44 -3.06 5.39
C ALA A 335 6.61 -3.15 6.38
N SER A 336 7.71 -3.80 6.00
CA SER A 336 8.92 -3.92 6.82
C SER A 336 10.18 -3.85 5.95
N THR A 337 11.17 -3.10 6.41
CA THR A 337 12.42 -2.85 5.68
C THR A 337 13.41 -4.00 5.84
N GLY A 338 13.30 -4.80 6.90
CA GLY A 338 14.28 -5.82 7.27
C GLY A 338 15.48 -5.25 8.03
N GLY A 339 15.35 -4.03 8.56
CA GLY A 339 16.38 -3.29 9.31
C GLY A 339 17.10 -2.18 8.52
N ALA A 340 16.90 -2.08 7.21
CA ALA A 340 17.42 -0.99 6.39
C ALA A 340 16.62 -0.82 5.09
N THR A 341 16.52 0.41 4.60
CA THR A 341 15.92 0.70 3.29
C THR A 341 16.92 0.51 2.15
N VAL A 342 16.40 0.28 0.96
CA VAL A 342 17.16 0.22 -0.29
C VAL A 342 17.32 1.63 -0.84
N ALA A 343 18.55 1.96 -1.26
CA ALA A 343 18.81 3.21 -1.96
C ALA A 343 18.16 3.20 -3.35
N GLY A 344 17.55 4.32 -3.72
CA GLY A 344 16.89 4.52 -5.01
C GLY A 344 16.65 6.00 -5.24
N ASP A 345 15.37 6.39 -5.39
CA ASP A 345 14.97 7.80 -5.46
C ASP A 345 15.25 8.57 -4.15
N PHE A 346 15.42 7.83 -3.05
CA PHE A 346 15.85 8.32 -1.75
C PHE A 346 17.10 7.55 -1.27
N PRO A 347 17.94 8.16 -0.42
CA PRO A 347 19.05 7.46 0.21
C PRO A 347 18.59 6.22 1.00
N GLY A 348 19.39 5.17 0.97
CA GLY A 348 19.21 4.02 1.87
C GLY A 348 19.57 4.41 3.30
N VAL A 349 18.70 4.08 4.27
CA VAL A 349 18.87 4.41 5.68
C VAL A 349 18.71 3.18 6.57
N VAL A 350 19.44 3.18 7.69
CA VAL A 350 19.28 2.16 8.73
C VAL A 350 17.96 2.38 9.45
N ASP A 351 17.13 1.34 9.49
CA ASP A 351 15.79 1.37 10.08
C ASP A 351 15.76 0.55 11.37
N THR A 352 16.21 1.17 12.47
CA THR A 352 16.20 0.53 13.79
C THR A 352 14.79 0.37 14.36
N GLY A 353 13.84 1.21 13.92
CA GLY A 353 12.43 1.12 14.30
C GLY A 353 11.79 -0.18 13.83
N ASP A 354 12.27 -0.75 12.72
CA ASP A 354 11.72 -1.98 12.12
C ASP A 354 11.89 -3.23 13.00
N SER A 355 12.67 -3.13 14.09
CA SER A 355 12.67 -4.13 15.17
C SER A 355 11.30 -4.36 15.82
N ALA A 356 10.35 -3.43 15.62
CA ALA A 356 8.95 -3.61 16.02
C ALA A 356 8.19 -4.61 15.12
N ALA A 357 8.71 -4.97 13.95
CA ALA A 357 8.05 -5.87 13.02
C ALA A 357 8.08 -7.33 13.54
N PRO A 358 6.92 -8.01 13.67
CA PRO A 358 6.86 -9.39 14.15
C PRO A 358 7.53 -10.39 13.20
N ASP A 359 7.50 -10.09 11.89
CA ASP A 359 8.06 -10.92 10.83
C ASP A 359 9.27 -10.26 10.17
N GLN A 360 10.08 -9.50 10.94
CA GLN A 360 11.30 -8.86 10.43
C GLN A 360 12.24 -9.86 9.75
N GLY A 361 12.23 -11.11 10.22
CA GLY A 361 12.87 -12.23 9.56
C GLY A 361 11.89 -13.38 9.37
N TRP A 362 12.00 -14.07 8.24
CA TRP A 362 11.09 -15.14 7.85
C TRP A 362 11.85 -16.29 7.18
N ALA A 363 11.23 -17.46 7.15
CA ALA A 363 11.73 -18.61 6.42
C ALA A 363 10.57 -19.35 5.73
N LYS A 364 10.84 -19.90 4.55
CA LYS A 364 9.92 -20.69 3.74
C LYS A 364 10.64 -21.90 3.19
N SER A 365 10.03 -23.07 3.33
CA SER A 365 10.52 -24.29 2.68
C SER A 365 9.76 -24.53 1.39
N MET A 366 10.48 -24.93 0.34
CA MET A 366 9.91 -25.32 -0.95
C MET A 366 10.67 -26.53 -1.49
N THR A 367 10.02 -27.40 -2.26
CA THR A 367 10.70 -28.52 -2.92
C THR A 367 11.32 -28.09 -4.25
N ALA A 368 12.29 -28.87 -4.74
CA ALA A 368 12.87 -28.70 -6.07
C ALA A 368 11.79 -28.69 -7.18
N ALA A 369 10.76 -29.54 -7.03
CA ALA A 369 9.62 -29.56 -7.95
C ALA A 369 8.79 -28.28 -7.91
N GLU A 370 8.50 -27.74 -6.73
CA GLU A 370 7.75 -26.48 -6.59
C GLU A 370 8.52 -25.31 -7.22
N ILE A 371 9.84 -25.25 -7.03
CA ILE A 371 10.72 -24.25 -7.64
C ILE A 371 10.74 -24.41 -9.17
N GLY A 372 10.98 -25.63 -9.66
CA GLY A 372 10.99 -25.93 -11.10
C GLY A 372 9.67 -25.53 -11.79
N GLN A 373 8.55 -25.82 -11.13
CA GLN A 373 7.21 -25.42 -11.58
C GLN A 373 7.02 -23.89 -11.59
N ALA A 374 7.44 -23.19 -10.53
CA ALA A 374 7.30 -21.73 -10.42
C ALA A 374 8.03 -20.98 -11.55
N PHE A 375 9.14 -21.53 -12.05
CA PHE A 375 9.95 -20.93 -13.10
C PHE A 375 9.72 -21.53 -14.49
N GLY A 376 9.02 -22.65 -14.60
CA GLY A 376 8.76 -23.33 -15.88
C GLY A 376 10.03 -23.94 -16.50
N VAL A 377 10.99 -24.36 -15.67
CA VAL A 377 12.30 -24.90 -16.12
C VAL A 377 12.34 -26.43 -16.16
N GLY A 378 11.24 -27.10 -15.84
CA GLY A 378 11.20 -28.55 -15.73
C GLY A 378 11.80 -29.03 -14.41
N GLU A 379 12.53 -30.15 -14.43
CA GLU A 379 13.22 -30.68 -13.26
C GLU A 379 14.42 -29.80 -12.90
N LEU A 380 14.44 -29.30 -11.66
CA LEU A 380 15.46 -28.37 -11.19
C LEU A 380 16.84 -29.02 -11.21
N ARG A 381 17.83 -28.31 -11.77
CA ARG A 381 19.25 -28.68 -11.74
C ARG A 381 20.07 -27.75 -10.86
N SER A 382 19.78 -26.45 -10.90
CA SER A 382 20.45 -25.46 -10.05
C SER A 382 19.58 -24.23 -9.79
N ILE A 383 19.77 -23.60 -8.65
CA ILE A 383 19.22 -22.29 -8.31
C ILE A 383 20.28 -21.48 -7.58
N ALA A 384 20.58 -20.28 -8.07
CA ALA A 384 21.63 -19.45 -7.51
C ALA A 384 21.30 -17.96 -7.60
N VAL A 385 21.53 -17.23 -6.51
CA VAL A 385 21.56 -15.77 -6.52
C VAL A 385 22.81 -15.31 -7.28
N THR A 386 22.62 -14.48 -8.31
CA THR A 386 23.70 -14.03 -9.19
C THR A 386 24.19 -12.62 -8.87
N SER A 387 23.34 -11.78 -8.27
CA SER A 387 23.72 -10.44 -7.84
C SER A 387 22.87 -9.92 -6.67
N ARG A 388 23.44 -9.01 -5.89
CA ARG A 388 22.78 -8.30 -4.79
C ARG A 388 23.05 -6.79 -4.85
N ASP A 389 22.16 -6.00 -4.28
CA ASP A 389 22.41 -4.58 -4.01
C ASP A 389 23.28 -4.40 -2.75
N PRO A 390 23.75 -3.16 -2.44
CA PRO A 390 24.53 -2.91 -1.23
C PRO A 390 23.79 -3.20 0.09
N ALA A 391 22.46 -3.17 0.11
CA ALA A 391 21.66 -3.55 1.27
C ALA A 391 21.58 -5.08 1.43
N GLY A 392 21.97 -5.85 0.42
CA GLY A 392 21.98 -7.31 0.41
C GLY A 392 20.73 -7.93 -0.22
N ARG A 393 19.84 -7.13 -0.83
CA ARG A 393 18.67 -7.66 -1.54
C ARG A 393 19.08 -8.29 -2.86
N VAL A 394 18.39 -9.35 -3.25
CA VAL A 394 18.62 -10.05 -4.52
C VAL A 394 18.24 -9.12 -5.67
N THR A 395 19.16 -8.88 -6.59
CA THR A 395 18.89 -8.14 -7.83
C THR A 395 18.85 -9.07 -9.05
N GLY A 396 19.48 -10.24 -8.95
CA GLY A 396 19.51 -11.25 -9.99
C GLY A 396 19.57 -12.66 -9.40
N MET A 397 18.83 -13.58 -10.02
CA MET A 397 18.85 -15.00 -9.69
C MET A 397 18.75 -15.83 -10.98
N ARG A 398 19.51 -16.91 -11.05
CA ARG A 398 19.48 -17.89 -12.13
C ARG A 398 18.85 -19.18 -11.65
N VAL A 399 17.92 -19.71 -12.45
CA VAL A 399 17.29 -21.02 -12.22
C VAL A 399 17.48 -21.87 -13.46
N GLU A 400 18.09 -23.03 -13.29
CA GLU A 400 18.37 -23.97 -14.37
C GLU A 400 17.62 -25.27 -14.11
N GLY A 401 16.92 -25.76 -15.12
CA GLY A 401 16.32 -27.09 -15.14
C GLY A 401 16.61 -27.81 -16.45
N ASP A 402 16.02 -28.99 -16.61
CA ASP A 402 16.20 -29.80 -17.82
C ASP A 402 15.48 -29.24 -19.06
N ALA A 403 14.43 -28.45 -18.88
CA ALA A 403 13.69 -27.80 -19.96
C ALA A 403 14.26 -26.42 -20.35
N GLY A 404 15.17 -25.85 -19.54
CA GLY A 404 15.85 -24.60 -19.87
C GLY A 404 16.40 -23.84 -18.65
N THR A 405 16.93 -22.65 -18.93
CA THR A 405 17.47 -21.72 -17.94
C THR A 405 16.70 -20.41 -17.98
N VAL A 406 16.39 -19.85 -16.82
CA VAL A 406 15.82 -18.51 -16.69
C VAL A 406 16.68 -17.65 -15.78
N ASP A 407 16.94 -16.42 -16.23
CA ASP A 407 17.48 -15.34 -15.40
C ASP A 407 16.31 -14.44 -15.00
N VAL A 408 16.18 -14.17 -13.71
CA VAL A 408 15.07 -13.39 -13.15
C VAL A 408 15.60 -12.31 -12.21
N SER A 409 14.86 -11.22 -12.06
CA SER A 409 15.12 -10.24 -11.02
C SER A 409 14.76 -10.79 -9.63
N GLY A 410 15.23 -10.15 -8.56
CA GLY A 410 14.81 -10.50 -7.20
C GLY A 410 13.30 -10.31 -6.97
N GLN A 411 12.69 -9.30 -7.59
CA GLN A 411 11.25 -9.06 -7.51
C GLN A 411 10.46 -10.14 -8.26
N ASP A 412 10.94 -10.62 -9.41
CA ASP A 412 10.34 -11.75 -10.13
C ASP A 412 10.46 -13.04 -9.31
N ALA A 413 11.62 -13.27 -8.70
CA ALA A 413 11.85 -14.40 -7.80
C ALA A 413 10.90 -14.36 -6.60
N ARG A 414 10.80 -13.21 -5.92
CA ARG A 414 9.87 -12.98 -4.81
C ARG A 414 8.42 -13.29 -5.22
N SER A 415 7.98 -12.78 -6.36
CA SER A 415 6.62 -12.99 -6.86
C SER A 415 6.34 -14.47 -7.17
N LYS A 416 7.19 -15.09 -7.98
CA LYS A 416 7.00 -16.49 -8.42
C LYS A 416 7.11 -17.50 -7.27
N LEU A 417 8.00 -17.24 -6.32
CA LEU A 417 8.20 -18.09 -5.15
C LEU A 417 7.26 -17.73 -3.98
N GLY A 418 6.49 -16.64 -4.08
CA GLY A 418 5.60 -16.17 -3.01
C GLY A 418 6.36 -15.89 -1.72
N LEU A 419 7.40 -15.06 -1.81
CA LEU A 419 8.25 -14.62 -0.70
C LEU A 419 7.79 -13.25 -0.18
N SER A 420 8.08 -12.95 1.08
CA SER A 420 7.71 -11.66 1.69
C SER A 420 8.49 -10.50 1.07
N SER A 421 9.76 -10.71 0.72
CA SER A 421 10.66 -9.71 0.12
C SER A 421 11.62 -10.35 -0.89
N ASP A 422 12.31 -9.50 -1.64
CA ASP A 422 13.49 -9.83 -2.46
C ASP A 422 14.80 -9.87 -1.65
N TRP A 423 14.71 -9.73 -0.31
CA TRP A 423 15.84 -9.90 0.59
C TRP A 423 15.85 -11.30 1.19
N PHE A 424 16.46 -12.24 0.48
CA PHE A 424 16.54 -13.63 0.90
C PHE A 424 17.85 -14.31 0.53
N ASP A 425 18.12 -15.42 1.21
CA ASP A 425 19.11 -16.44 0.90
C ASP A 425 18.38 -17.76 0.62
N ILE A 426 18.99 -18.62 -0.21
CA ILE A 426 18.47 -19.94 -0.52
C ILE A 426 19.53 -21.00 -0.25
N THR A 427 19.16 -22.02 0.51
CA THR A 427 20.04 -23.13 0.87
C THR A 427 19.34 -24.46 0.61
N GLU A 428 20.04 -25.41 -0.02
CA GLU A 428 19.58 -26.79 -0.14
C GLU A 428 19.58 -27.47 1.24
N GLY A 429 18.54 -28.26 1.51
CA GLY A 429 18.34 -28.99 2.76
C GLY A 429 17.35 -28.32 3.72
N PRO A 430 16.88 -29.08 4.73
CA PRO A 430 16.12 -28.53 5.85
C PRO A 430 17.09 -27.77 6.78
N GLY A 431 17.29 -26.48 6.52
CA GLY A 431 18.15 -25.62 7.32
C GLY A 431 17.33 -24.75 8.28
N ALA A 432 17.78 -24.63 9.53
CA ALA A 432 17.26 -23.65 10.49
C ALA A 432 18.27 -22.51 10.67
N ALA A 433 17.91 -21.31 10.22
CA ALA A 433 18.11 -20.03 10.91
C ALA A 433 17.61 -18.89 10.02
N VAL A 434 16.73 -18.03 10.55
CA VAL A 434 16.56 -16.66 10.06
C VAL A 434 17.95 -16.00 10.16
N PRO A 435 18.56 -15.51 9.07
CA PRO A 435 19.87 -14.89 9.17
C PRO A 435 19.81 -13.70 10.13
N ALA A 436 20.74 -13.60 11.09
CA ALA A 436 20.83 -12.47 12.01
C ALA A 436 21.16 -11.18 11.23
N ALA A 437 20.47 -10.07 11.52
CA ALA A 437 20.69 -8.76 10.89
C ALA A 437 22.19 -8.47 10.73
N PRO A 438 22.72 -8.19 9.52
CA PRO A 438 24.07 -7.68 9.41
C PRO A 438 24.07 -6.33 10.12
N GLY A 439 24.95 -6.18 11.11
CA GLY A 439 25.36 -4.86 11.53
C GLY A 439 26.01 -4.19 10.32
N ALA A 440 25.37 -3.15 9.80
CA ALA A 440 25.95 -2.39 8.70
C ALA A 440 27.20 -1.63 9.21
N PRO A 441 28.12 -1.23 8.30
CA PRO A 441 29.36 -0.57 8.66
C PRO A 441 29.07 0.74 9.41
N VAL A 442 29.94 1.07 10.36
CA VAL A 442 29.96 2.37 11.03
C VAL A 442 30.06 3.47 9.95
N PRO A 443 29.10 4.39 9.82
CA PRO A 443 29.28 5.57 8.98
C PRO A 443 30.22 6.54 9.71
N ASP A 444 31.24 7.00 9.00
CA ASP A 444 31.98 8.19 9.40
C ASP A 444 31.04 9.41 9.38
N ALA A 445 31.10 10.16 10.49
CA ALA A 445 30.62 11.52 10.73
C ALA A 445 29.10 11.82 10.59
N PRO A 446 28.52 12.61 11.52
CA PRO A 446 27.13 13.05 11.45
C PRO A 446 26.92 14.03 10.29
N VAL A 447 25.83 13.83 9.54
CA VAL A 447 25.28 14.86 8.65
C VAL A 447 24.78 16.02 9.53
N PRO A 448 25.23 17.26 9.31
CA PRO A 448 24.79 18.39 10.12
C PRO A 448 23.30 18.68 9.88
N ALA A 449 22.57 18.92 10.97
CA ALA A 449 21.22 19.46 10.92
C ALA A 449 21.21 20.77 10.11
N ALA A 450 20.24 20.90 9.20
CA ALA A 450 20.00 22.17 8.52
C ALA A 450 19.70 23.27 9.57
N PRO A 451 20.32 24.45 9.48
CA PRO A 451 20.13 25.50 10.47
C PRO A 451 18.74 26.11 10.35
N VAL A 452 18.00 26.07 11.45
CA VAL A 452 16.85 26.96 11.68
C VAL A 452 17.42 28.37 11.94
N PRO A 453 16.92 29.44 11.30
CA PRO A 453 17.40 30.79 11.57
C PRO A 453 17.04 31.23 12.99
N ASP A 454 18.05 31.64 13.75
CA ASP A 454 17.96 32.16 15.11
C ASP A 454 17.51 33.64 15.11
N PRO A 455 16.43 34.03 15.81
CA PRO A 455 16.09 35.43 16.00
C PRO A 455 17.05 36.07 17.02
N GLY A 456 17.94 36.93 16.53
CA GLY A 456 19.01 37.54 17.31
C GLY A 456 18.58 38.23 18.62
N THR A 457 19.44 38.11 19.61
CA THR A 457 19.34 38.69 20.95
C THR A 457 19.69 40.19 20.95
N PRO A 458 18.91 41.07 21.63
CA PRO A 458 19.19 42.51 21.73
C PRO A 458 20.11 42.88 22.90
N THR A 459 20.84 43.99 22.76
CA THR A 459 21.61 44.67 23.83
C THR A 459 20.84 45.90 24.36
N GLU A 460 20.86 46.05 25.69
CA GLU A 460 20.24 46.99 26.66
C GLU A 460 20.43 48.54 26.47
N PRO A 461 19.91 49.46 27.35
CA PRO A 461 18.53 49.70 27.79
C PRO A 461 18.14 51.21 27.76
N GLY A 462 16.84 51.55 27.80
CA GLY A 462 16.39 52.95 27.93
C GLY A 462 14.90 53.13 28.22
N ALA A 463 14.58 53.24 29.52
CA ALA A 463 13.41 53.89 30.15
C ALA A 463 11.99 53.76 29.53
N SER A 464 11.20 52.88 30.17
CA SER A 464 9.75 52.80 30.49
C SER A 464 8.76 53.89 29.98
N PRO A 465 7.49 53.50 29.70
CA PRO A 465 6.55 53.23 30.79
C PRO A 465 5.86 51.85 30.71
N THR A 466 5.84 51.22 31.88
CA THR A 466 4.88 50.26 32.43
C THR A 466 3.83 49.69 31.45
N LEU A 467 4.05 48.45 31.00
CA LEU A 467 2.98 47.56 30.57
C LEU A 467 2.76 46.50 31.64
N VAL A 468 1.52 46.46 32.10
CA VAL A 468 0.93 45.47 33.03
C VAL A 468 1.26 44.06 32.52
N PRO A 469 1.66 43.09 33.36
CA PRO A 469 1.86 41.72 32.88
C PRO A 469 0.52 41.16 32.41
N SER A 470 0.42 40.86 31.11
CA SER A 470 -0.69 40.08 30.57
C SER A 470 -0.69 38.72 31.26
N ALA A 471 -1.80 38.37 31.89
CA ALA A 471 -2.00 37.06 32.52
C ALA A 471 -1.67 35.92 31.52
N PRO A 472 -1.15 34.77 31.99
CA PRO A 472 -0.98 33.61 31.14
C PRO A 472 -2.31 33.24 30.48
N SER A 473 -2.27 32.83 29.20
CA SER A 473 -3.46 32.31 28.54
C SER A 473 -4.05 31.17 29.37
N GLY A 474 -5.37 31.03 29.40
CA GLY A 474 -6.04 30.02 30.25
C GLY A 474 -5.53 28.59 30.03
N ALA A 475 -5.06 28.26 28.82
CA ALA A 475 -4.41 26.98 28.52
C ALA A 475 -3.09 26.80 29.26
N ALA A 476 -2.23 27.83 29.29
CA ALA A 476 -0.95 27.77 29.98
C ALA A 476 -1.16 27.61 31.49
N ALA A 477 -2.13 28.31 32.06
CA ALA A 477 -2.47 28.16 33.47
C ALA A 477 -3.01 26.76 33.82
N ILE A 478 -3.76 26.11 32.92
CA ILE A 478 -4.19 24.72 33.07
C ILE A 478 -2.97 23.76 33.03
N ASP A 479 -2.04 23.99 32.12
CA ASP A 479 -0.83 23.15 31.97
C ASP A 479 0.14 23.32 33.14
N ASP A 480 0.25 24.53 33.69
CA ASP A 480 1.00 24.82 34.91
C ASP A 480 0.37 24.09 36.10
N LYS A 481 -0.96 24.17 36.24
CA LYS A 481 -1.68 23.49 37.31
C LYS A 481 -1.54 21.98 37.23
N TYR A 482 -1.61 21.41 36.03
CA TYR A 482 -1.41 19.98 35.82
C TYR A 482 -0.01 19.53 36.25
N ARG A 483 1.02 20.35 35.98
CA ARG A 483 2.39 20.07 36.46
C ARG A 483 2.51 20.18 37.98
N GLU A 484 1.87 21.17 38.60
CA GLU A 484 1.82 21.29 40.07
C GLU A 484 1.21 20.06 40.73
N LEU A 485 0.19 19.46 40.12
CA LEU A 485 -0.48 18.24 40.62
C LEU A 485 0.34 16.96 40.42
N GLY A 486 1.51 17.04 39.77
CA GLY A 486 2.37 15.90 39.49
C GLY A 486 2.19 15.30 38.09
N GLY A 487 1.50 15.99 37.17
CA GLY A 487 1.34 15.59 35.77
C GLY A 487 0.72 14.20 35.64
N LEU A 488 1.36 13.30 34.89
CA LEU A 488 0.88 11.92 34.72
C LEU A 488 0.83 11.11 36.01
N SER A 489 1.53 11.55 37.05
CA SER A 489 1.50 10.93 38.39
C SER A 489 0.40 11.52 39.29
N SER A 490 -0.36 12.51 38.80
CA SER A 490 -1.50 13.08 39.51
C SER A 490 -2.68 12.12 39.58
N THR A 491 -3.59 12.36 40.52
CA THR A 491 -4.82 11.59 40.70
C THR A 491 -5.82 11.74 39.56
N ILE A 492 -5.72 12.80 38.76
CA ILE A 492 -6.60 13.05 37.60
C ILE A 492 -6.08 12.38 36.32
N GLY A 493 -4.82 11.92 36.31
CA GLY A 493 -4.20 11.14 35.24
C GLY A 493 -4.02 11.92 33.92
N ALA A 494 -3.97 11.22 32.78
CA ALA A 494 -3.56 11.79 31.50
C ALA A 494 -4.59 12.77 30.90
N PRO A 495 -4.18 13.79 30.13
CA PRO A 495 -5.10 14.69 29.44
C PRO A 495 -5.90 13.95 28.36
N VAL A 496 -7.20 14.20 28.32
CA VAL A 496 -8.17 13.69 27.34
C VAL A 496 -8.53 14.83 26.39
N GLY A 497 -7.62 15.13 25.47
CA GLY A 497 -7.77 16.18 24.47
C GLY A 497 -7.19 17.56 24.88
N PRO A 498 -7.30 18.57 23.98
CA PRO A 498 -6.80 19.92 24.22
C PRO A 498 -7.64 20.68 25.26
N ALA A 499 -7.13 21.82 25.74
CA ALA A 499 -7.96 22.74 26.54
C ALA A 499 -9.00 23.41 25.62
N VAL A 500 -10.24 23.51 26.10
CA VAL A 500 -11.39 24.04 25.37
C VAL A 500 -11.94 25.25 26.12
N GLU A 501 -12.41 26.27 25.39
CA GLU A 501 -13.07 27.44 25.97
C GLU A 501 -14.46 27.07 26.51
N LEU A 502 -14.82 27.63 27.67
CA LEU A 502 -16.19 27.62 28.15
C LEU A 502 -17.05 28.57 27.30
N PRO A 503 -18.37 28.30 27.18
CA PRO A 503 -19.30 29.22 26.53
C PRO A 503 -19.19 30.64 27.09
N GLU A 504 -19.40 31.63 26.21
CA GLU A 504 -19.36 33.06 26.54
C GLU A 504 -17.99 33.59 27.03
N GLY A 505 -16.91 32.82 26.84
CA GLY A 505 -15.55 33.28 27.18
C GLY A 505 -15.29 33.34 28.69
N LEU A 506 -16.07 32.62 29.50
CA LEU A 506 -15.99 32.64 30.97
C LEU A 506 -14.73 31.95 31.54
N GLY A 507 -14.00 31.21 30.71
CA GLY A 507 -12.83 30.45 31.13
C GLY A 507 -12.44 29.37 30.12
N MET A 508 -11.51 28.50 30.52
CA MET A 508 -11.05 27.35 29.75
C MET A 508 -11.03 26.12 30.62
N PHE A 509 -11.24 24.94 30.08
CA PHE A 509 -11.09 23.69 30.82
C PHE A 509 -10.39 22.62 29.99
N ARG A 510 -9.76 21.65 30.65
CA ARG A 510 -9.26 20.42 30.01
C ARG A 510 -9.72 19.22 30.82
N VAL A 511 -10.21 18.21 30.11
CA VAL A 511 -10.60 16.93 30.72
C VAL A 511 -9.36 16.04 30.83
N TYR A 512 -9.25 15.34 31.95
CA TYR A 512 -8.24 14.32 32.21
C TYR A 512 -8.94 13.00 32.53
N THR A 513 -8.21 11.89 32.51
CA THR A 513 -8.79 10.54 32.68
C THR A 513 -9.65 10.36 33.93
N SER A 514 -9.44 11.15 34.98
CA SER A 514 -10.17 11.04 36.25
C SER A 514 -10.48 12.40 36.90
N GLY A 515 -10.40 13.51 36.14
CA GLY A 515 -10.71 14.85 36.67
C GLY A 515 -10.73 15.91 35.58
N VAL A 516 -11.01 17.16 35.98
CA VAL A 516 -11.01 18.31 35.08
C VAL A 516 -10.20 19.43 35.74
N ILE A 517 -9.39 20.15 34.95
CA ILE A 517 -8.83 21.43 35.40
C ILE A 517 -9.58 22.54 34.69
N LEU A 518 -10.16 23.45 35.47
CA LEU A 518 -10.89 24.62 35.01
C LEU A 518 -10.11 25.88 35.35
N TRP A 519 -9.90 26.75 34.37
CA TRP A 519 -9.33 28.07 34.54
C TRP A 519 -10.37 29.15 34.29
N THR A 520 -10.43 30.16 35.17
CA THR A 520 -11.19 31.40 34.95
C THR A 520 -10.33 32.60 35.29
N PRO A 521 -10.61 33.81 34.74
CA PRO A 521 -9.86 35.02 35.07
C PRO A 521 -9.86 35.36 36.57
N ASP A 522 -10.97 35.11 37.26
CA ASP A 522 -11.15 35.49 38.67
C ASP A 522 -10.55 34.49 39.66
N PHE A 523 -10.50 33.20 39.30
CA PHE A 523 -10.11 32.13 40.22
C PHE A 523 -8.84 31.37 39.82
N GLY A 524 -8.26 31.67 38.65
CA GLY A 524 -7.12 30.92 38.11
C GLY A 524 -7.48 29.46 37.81
N ALA A 525 -6.46 28.61 37.66
CA ALA A 525 -6.64 27.18 37.34
C ALA A 525 -6.88 26.36 38.62
N GLN A 526 -8.05 25.71 38.68
CA GLN A 526 -8.51 24.91 39.79
C GLN A 526 -8.77 23.47 39.34
N GLU A 527 -8.37 22.52 40.18
CA GLU A 527 -8.69 21.10 39.98
C GLU A 527 -10.12 20.83 40.46
N LEU A 528 -10.89 20.14 39.63
CA LEU A 528 -12.16 19.54 39.99
C LEU A 528 -11.99 18.01 39.93
N ASP A 529 -11.66 17.44 41.09
CA ASP A 529 -11.60 15.99 41.28
C ASP A 529 -13.02 15.40 41.33
N LEU A 530 -13.31 14.50 40.39
CA LEU A 530 -14.62 13.83 40.29
C LEU A 530 -14.92 12.94 41.52
N SER A 531 -13.91 12.54 42.29
CA SER A 531 -14.10 11.81 43.56
C SER A 531 -14.72 12.68 44.67
N SER A 532 -14.54 14.00 44.57
CA SER A 532 -15.11 14.98 45.51
C SER A 532 -16.52 15.42 45.11
N LEU A 533 -16.83 15.46 43.81
CA LEU A 533 -18.20 15.73 43.31
C LEU A 533 -19.17 14.58 43.65
N ALA A 534 -18.68 13.33 43.67
CA ALA A 534 -19.46 12.17 44.11
C ALA A 534 -19.89 12.23 45.58
N LYS A 535 -19.21 13.02 46.43
CA LYS A 535 -19.61 13.27 47.82
C LYS A 535 -20.65 14.38 47.97
N LEU A 536 -20.79 15.23 46.95
CA LEU A 536 -21.75 16.36 46.88
C LEU A 536 -23.09 15.97 46.22
N MET A 537 -23.18 14.78 45.62
CA MET A 537 -24.41 14.22 45.07
C MET A 537 -24.72 12.86 45.73
N PRO A 538 -25.33 12.82 46.93
CA PRO A 538 -25.60 11.56 47.61
C PRO A 538 -26.66 10.67 46.93
N ASP A 539 -27.38 11.13 45.89
CA ASP A 539 -28.51 10.36 45.32
C ASP A 539 -28.70 10.59 43.82
N ALA A 540 -27.81 10.04 43.00
CA ALA A 540 -28.11 9.79 41.58
C ALA A 540 -27.90 8.31 41.25
N GLY A 541 -28.52 7.45 42.07
CA GLY A 541 -28.85 6.09 41.68
C GLY A 541 -30.35 6.00 41.37
N ARG A 542 -30.69 5.79 40.10
CA ARG A 542 -31.81 4.96 39.60
C ARG A 542 -31.83 4.90 38.08
#